data_AF-A0A1S8WZ37-F1
#
_entry.id   AF-A0A1S8WZ37-F1
#
_cell.length_a   1.000
_cell.length_b   1.000
_cell.length_c   1.000
_cell.angle_alpha   90.00
_cell.angle_beta   90.00
_cell.angle_gamma   90.00
#
_symmetry.space_group_name_H-M   'P 1'
#
loop_
_entity.id
_entity.type
_entity.pdbx_description
1 polymer ?
#
loop_
_entity_poly.entity_id
_entity_poly.type
_entity_poly.pdbx_seq_one_letter_code
_entity_poly.pdbx_strand_id
1 'polypeptide(L)'
;MKISVESGKCNNFDIKYPGYCHSAYLFGLESQISRSNIDGSIIPPGSLLSLIQKGLQYTEAELSIGEDGSERVVESLSLIDAVVPDVIEQRKNSLKQLQNSLPPSAAVACCGYATVTCG
;
A
#
# COMPACT_ATOMS: atom_id res chain seq x y z
N MET A 1 7.17 20.88 -7.63
CA MET A 1 8.47 20.23 -7.84
C MET A 1 9.00 20.60 -9.22
N LYS A 2 9.31 21.88 -9.43
CA LYS A 2 10.28 22.25 -10.47
C LYS A 2 11.64 21.90 -9.88
N ILE A 3 12.27 20.83 -10.36
CA ILE A 3 13.69 20.63 -10.12
C ILE A 3 14.37 21.62 -11.06
N SER A 4 14.52 22.88 -10.65
CA SER A 4 15.40 23.82 -11.35
C SER A 4 16.82 23.32 -11.19
N VAL A 5 17.26 22.53 -12.16
CA VAL A 5 18.65 22.14 -12.35
C VAL A 5 19.40 23.38 -12.84
N GLU A 6 19.64 24.35 -11.96
CA GLU A 6 20.70 25.32 -12.16
C GLU A 6 21.91 24.83 -11.38
N SER A 7 22.97 24.56 -12.13
CA SER A 7 24.24 24.00 -11.67
C SER A 7 24.77 24.70 -10.41
N GLY A 8 24.89 23.93 -9.32
CA GLY A 8 26.01 24.12 -8.40
C GLY A 8 25.79 24.84 -7.07
N LYS A 9 24.57 24.85 -6.49
CA LYS A 9 24.40 25.35 -5.10
C LYS A 9 23.48 24.47 -4.26
N CYS A 10 24.01 23.38 -3.72
CA CYS A 10 23.42 22.65 -2.58
C CYS A 10 23.43 23.48 -1.28
N ASN A 11 23.99 24.70 -1.32
CA ASN A 11 24.29 25.49 -0.13
C ASN A 11 23.28 26.62 0.11
N ASN A 12 22.27 26.79 -0.77
CA ASN A 12 21.25 27.83 -0.64
C ASN A 12 20.00 27.53 -1.48
N PHE A 13 19.48 26.30 -1.39
CA PHE A 13 18.34 25.88 -2.21
C PHE A 13 17.49 24.91 -1.38
N ASP A 14 16.19 25.21 -1.28
CA ASP A 14 15.18 24.42 -0.55
C ASP A 14 14.93 23.04 -1.21
N ILE A 15 15.96 22.22 -1.35
CA ILE A 15 15.78 20.78 -1.56
C ILE A 15 15.37 20.23 -0.20
N LYS A 16 14.07 20.01 -0.03
CA LYS A 16 13.43 19.50 1.21
C LYS A 16 13.98 18.15 1.71
N TYR A 17 14.93 17.54 1.00
CA TYR A 17 15.58 16.27 1.35
C TYR A 17 17.11 16.39 1.21
N PRO A 18 17.83 16.88 2.24
CA PRO A 18 19.27 17.16 2.18
C PRO A 18 20.14 15.92 1.91
N GLY A 19 19.63 14.71 2.17
CA GLY A 19 20.36 13.44 1.95
C GLY A 19 20.37 12.90 0.52
N TYR A 20 19.60 13.48 -0.40
CA TYR A 20 19.41 12.95 -1.76
C TYR A 20 19.72 13.96 -2.87
N CYS A 21 20.44 15.05 -2.57
CA CYS A 21 20.74 16.13 -3.54
C CYS A 21 21.40 15.63 -4.83
N HIS A 22 22.44 14.79 -4.73
CA HIS A 22 23.14 14.28 -5.93
C HIS A 22 22.24 13.40 -6.79
N SER A 23 21.48 12.50 -6.18
CA SER A 23 20.53 11.64 -6.88
C SER A 23 19.40 12.44 -7.53
N ALA A 24 18.85 13.45 -6.84
CA ALA A 24 17.82 14.32 -7.38
C ALA A 24 18.33 15.16 -8.57
N TYR A 25 19.58 15.64 -8.49
CA TYR A 25 20.23 16.38 -9.59
C TYR A 25 20.44 15.50 -10.82
N LEU A 26 21.07 14.33 -10.65
CA LEU A 26 21.33 13.42 -11.77
C LEU A 26 20.02 12.89 -12.38
N PHE A 27 19.05 12.53 -11.54
CA PHE A 27 17.72 12.16 -11.99
C PHE A 27 17.06 13.28 -12.79
N GLY A 28 17.13 14.54 -12.33
CA GLY A 28 16.56 15.68 -13.05
C GLY A 28 17.15 15.86 -14.45
N LEU A 29 18.45 15.59 -14.61
CA LEU A 29 19.13 15.61 -15.91
C LEU A 29 18.74 14.43 -16.80
N GLU A 30 18.86 13.20 -16.28
CA GLU A 30 18.66 11.96 -17.05
C GLU A 30 17.19 11.75 -17.44
N SER A 31 16.26 12.02 -16.52
CA SER A 31 14.82 11.87 -16.75
C SER A 31 14.22 12.98 -17.61
N GLN A 32 14.96 14.08 -17.83
CA GLN A 32 14.45 15.30 -18.48
C GLN A 32 13.12 15.78 -17.89
N ILE A 33 12.96 15.68 -16.56
CA ILE A 33 11.72 16.02 -15.87
C ILE A 33 11.24 17.45 -16.17
N SER A 34 12.16 18.38 -16.47
CA SER A 34 11.85 19.75 -16.90
C SER A 34 11.10 19.85 -18.23
N ARG A 35 11.16 18.81 -19.07
CA ARG A 35 10.40 18.69 -20.32
C ARG A 35 9.07 17.95 -20.14
N SER A 36 8.82 17.37 -18.96
CA SER A 36 7.55 16.74 -18.65
C SER A 36 6.47 17.80 -18.44
N ASN A 37 5.22 17.49 -18.83
CA ASN A 37 4.08 18.39 -18.63
C ASN A 37 3.47 18.26 -17.22
N ILE A 38 4.29 17.94 -16.22
CA ILE A 38 3.84 17.69 -14.85
C ILE A 38 4.09 18.96 -14.04
N ASP A 39 3.01 19.58 -13.56
CA ASP A 39 3.12 20.62 -12.56
C ASP A 39 3.39 19.98 -11.19
N GLY A 40 4.61 20.10 -10.68
CA GLY A 40 4.90 19.55 -9.37
C GLY A 40 4.32 20.37 -8.20
N SER A 41 3.66 21.51 -8.43
CA SER A 41 3.01 22.31 -7.37
C SER A 41 1.73 21.64 -6.86
N ILE A 42 1.03 20.92 -7.75
CA ILE A 42 -0.18 20.16 -7.42
C ILE A 42 0.11 18.82 -6.74
N ILE A 43 1.38 18.39 -6.72
CA ILE A 43 1.81 17.14 -6.08
C ILE A 43 2.09 17.43 -4.60
N PRO A 44 1.28 16.91 -3.66
CA PRO A 44 1.50 17.17 -2.24
C PRO A 44 2.82 16.55 -1.75
N PRO A 45 3.44 17.11 -0.69
CA PRO A 45 4.60 16.50 -0.07
C PRO A 45 4.29 15.06 0.37
N GLY A 46 5.18 14.12 0.04
CA GLY A 46 5.01 12.71 0.41
C GLY A 46 4.13 11.88 -0.53
N SER A 47 3.70 12.40 -1.69
CA SER A 47 2.85 11.65 -2.64
C SER A 47 3.38 10.25 -3.00
N LEU A 48 4.69 10.10 -3.20
CA LEU A 48 5.28 8.79 -3.52
C LEU A 48 5.12 7.81 -2.35
N LEU A 49 5.38 8.25 -1.13
CA LEU A 49 5.20 7.43 0.08
C LEU A 49 3.74 7.03 0.24
N SER A 50 2.81 7.99 0.08
CA SER A 50 1.37 7.71 0.17
C SER A 50 0.90 6.76 -0.92
N LEU A 51 1.45 6.85 -2.14
CA LEU A 51 1.15 5.93 -3.23
C LEU A 51 1.59 4.51 -2.87
N ILE A 52 2.82 4.34 -2.36
CA ILE A 52 3.35 3.04 -1.95
C ILE A 52 2.53 2.44 -0.80
N GLN A 53 2.19 3.26 0.20
CA GLN A 53 1.36 2.84 1.33
C GLN A 53 -0.03 2.37 0.87
N LYS A 54 -0.67 3.12 -0.04
CA LYS A 54 -1.96 2.73 -0.61
C LYS A 54 -1.85 1.49 -1.50
N GLY A 55 -0.74 1.32 -2.21
CA GLY A 55 -0.46 0.11 -3.00
C GLY A 55 -0.39 -1.14 -2.11
N LEU A 56 0.32 -1.05 -0.98
CA LEU A 56 0.38 -2.13 0.01
C LEU A 56 -1.01 -2.49 0.55
N GLN A 57 -1.78 -1.47 0.97
CA GLN A 57 -3.16 -1.66 1.46
C GLN A 57 -4.08 -2.24 0.39
N TYR A 58 -3.88 -1.86 -0.87
CA TYR A 58 -4.62 -2.42 -2.00
C TYR A 58 -4.32 -3.92 -2.15
N THR A 59 -3.06 -4.34 -2.08
CA THR A 59 -2.69 -5.76 -2.12
C THR A 59 -3.26 -6.54 -0.92
N GLU A 60 -3.27 -5.96 0.28
CA GLU A 60 -3.92 -6.55 1.45
C GLU A 60 -5.43 -6.72 1.25
N ALA A 61 -6.11 -5.73 0.67
CA ALA A 61 -7.52 -5.79 0.35
C ALA A 61 -7.85 -6.84 -0.73
N GLU A 62 -6.99 -7.01 -1.74
CA GLU A 62 -7.15 -8.09 -2.73
C GLU A 62 -7.00 -9.48 -2.12
N LEU A 63 -6.24 -9.61 -1.03
CA LEU A 63 -6.16 -10.86 -0.28
C LEU A 63 -7.35 -11.05 0.67
N SER A 64 -7.91 -9.98 1.22
CA SER A 64 -9.04 -10.04 2.15
C SER A 64 -10.36 -10.37 1.47
N ILE A 65 -10.45 -10.27 0.15
CA ILE A 65 -11.63 -10.65 -0.62
C ILE A 65 -11.45 -12.09 -1.15
N GLY A 66 -12.37 -12.97 -0.78
CA GLY A 66 -12.49 -14.33 -1.31
C GLY A 66 -12.99 -14.34 -2.76
N GLU A 67 -12.83 -15.49 -3.45
CA GLU A 67 -13.30 -15.66 -4.83
C GLU A 67 -14.84 -15.62 -4.93
N ASP A 68 -15.51 -15.96 -3.84
CA ASP A 68 -16.95 -15.86 -3.61
C ASP A 68 -17.41 -14.46 -3.18
N GLY A 69 -16.48 -13.49 -3.06
CA GLY A 69 -16.75 -12.15 -2.58
C GLY A 69 -16.87 -12.03 -1.07
N SER A 70 -16.64 -13.10 -0.30
CA SER A 70 -16.62 -13.05 1.16
C SER A 70 -15.40 -12.29 1.66
N GLU A 71 -15.58 -11.44 2.67
CA GLU A 71 -14.48 -10.77 3.34
C GLU A 71 -13.85 -11.69 4.39
N ARG A 72 -12.52 -11.70 4.49
CA ARG A 72 -11.75 -12.46 5.48
C ARG A 72 -10.67 -11.59 6.11
N VAL A 73 -10.40 -11.84 7.38
CA VAL A 73 -9.30 -11.18 8.09
C VAL A 73 -7.97 -11.74 7.58
N VAL A 74 -7.10 -10.88 7.09
CA VAL A 74 -5.76 -11.23 6.60
C VAL A 74 -4.73 -10.52 7.45
N GLU A 75 -3.62 -11.21 7.72
CA GLU A 75 -2.47 -10.60 8.37
C GLU A 75 -1.86 -9.51 7.50
N SER A 76 -1.40 -8.43 8.13
CA SER A 76 -0.72 -7.34 7.42
C SER A 76 0.48 -7.86 6.65
N LEU A 77 0.65 -7.36 5.43
CA LEU A 77 1.78 -7.67 4.57
C LEU A 77 2.94 -6.73 4.91
N SER A 78 4.15 -7.25 4.82
CA SER A 78 5.31 -6.37 4.68
C SER A 78 5.35 -5.82 3.24
N LEU A 79 5.99 -4.67 3.05
CA LEU A 79 6.14 -4.10 1.71
C LEU A 79 6.92 -5.03 0.77
N ILE A 80 7.88 -5.80 1.29
CA ILE A 80 8.65 -6.76 0.48
C ILE A 80 7.77 -7.92 0.02
N ASP A 81 6.90 -8.45 0.89
CA ASP A 81 6.00 -9.55 0.51
C ASP A 81 4.94 -9.10 -0.49
N ALA A 82 4.48 -7.85 -0.38
CA ALA A 82 3.49 -7.27 -1.29
C ALA A 82 3.99 -7.11 -2.73
N VAL A 83 5.31 -7.02 -2.94
CA VAL A 83 5.91 -6.84 -4.28
C VAL A 83 6.45 -8.14 -4.89
N VAL A 84 6.34 -9.26 -4.19
CA VAL A 84 6.78 -10.57 -4.68
C VAL A 84 5.56 -11.42 -5.04
N PRO A 85 5.26 -11.63 -6.34
CA PRO A 85 4.05 -12.33 -6.79
C PRO A 85 3.90 -13.73 -6.20
N ASP A 86 4.99 -14.50 -6.16
CA ASP A 86 5.00 -15.87 -5.65
C ASP A 86 4.55 -15.94 -4.17
N VAL A 87 4.94 -14.97 -3.35
CA VAL A 87 4.55 -14.89 -1.93
C VAL A 87 3.06 -14.60 -1.81
N ILE A 88 2.53 -13.74 -2.68
CA ILE A 88 1.09 -13.43 -2.74
C ILE A 88 0.29 -14.66 -3.14
N GLU A 89 0.74 -15.42 -4.14
CA GLU A 89 0.09 -16.66 -4.55
C GLU A 89 0.08 -17.72 -3.43
N GLN A 90 1.23 -17.91 -2.77
CA GLN A 90 1.31 -18.81 -1.62
C GLN A 90 0.34 -18.39 -0.51
N ARG A 91 0.26 -17.10 -0.20
CA ARG A 91 -0.66 -16.58 0.82
C ARG A 91 -2.12 -16.78 0.42
N LYS A 92 -2.48 -16.54 -0.84
CA LYS A 92 -3.83 -16.84 -1.38
C LYS A 92 -4.18 -18.31 -1.21
N ASN A 93 -3.26 -19.22 -1.56
CA ASN A 93 -3.49 -20.66 -1.46
C ASN A 93 -3.68 -21.11 -0.01
N SER A 94 -2.86 -20.61 0.91
CA SER A 94 -3.00 -20.88 2.35
C SER A 94 -4.36 -20.42 2.89
N LEU A 95 -4.82 -19.23 2.49
CA LEU A 95 -6.13 -18.71 2.89
C LEU A 95 -7.30 -19.53 2.30
N LYS A 96 -7.17 -20.01 1.05
CA LYS A 96 -8.15 -20.92 0.43
C LYS A 96 -8.24 -22.27 1.18
N GLN A 97 -7.10 -22.83 1.60
CA GLN A 97 -7.08 -24.08 2.38
C GLN A 97 -7.73 -23.90 3.77
N LEU A 98 -7.54 -22.74 4.41
CA LEU A 98 -8.17 -22.43 5.68
C LEU A 98 -9.71 -22.35 5.55
N GLN A 99 -10.21 -21.80 4.44
CA GLN A 99 -11.64 -21.74 4.13
C GLN A 99 -12.24 -23.13 3.88
N ASN A 100 -11.50 -24.02 3.19
CA ASN A 100 -11.97 -25.38 2.89
C ASN A 100 -11.89 -26.36 4.07
N SER A 101 -11.13 -26.03 5.12
CA SER A 101 -11.03 -26.85 6.33
C SER A 101 -12.04 -26.47 7.42
N LEU A 102 -12.82 -25.39 7.24
CA LEU A 102 -14.02 -25.17 8.03
C LEU A 102 -15.16 -26.08 7.52
N PRO A 103 -15.81 -26.88 8.39
CA PRO A 103 -16.98 -27.66 7.97
C PRO A 103 -18.10 -26.72 7.50
N PRO A 104 -18.97 -27.15 6.56
CA PRO A 104 -20.21 -26.43 6.23
C PRO A 104 -21.20 -26.56 7.40
N SER A 105 -20.93 -25.90 8.53
CA SER A 105 -21.90 -25.76 9.61
C SER A 105 -21.48 -24.67 10.60
N ALA A 106 -21.89 -23.44 10.30
CA ALA A 106 -22.25 -22.48 11.33
C ALA A 106 -23.36 -21.54 10.84
N ALA A 107 -24.35 -22.09 10.14
CA ALA A 107 -25.72 -21.63 10.35
C ALA A 107 -26.19 -22.21 11.70
N VAL A 108 -25.57 -21.80 12.80
CA VAL A 108 -26.17 -22.00 14.12
C VAL A 108 -27.20 -20.90 14.26
N ALA A 109 -28.42 -21.26 13.89
CA ALA A 109 -29.60 -20.66 14.45
C ALA A 109 -29.52 -20.73 15.98
N CYS A 110 -29.29 -19.59 16.62
CA CYS A 110 -29.81 -19.33 17.95
C CYS A 110 -30.69 -18.08 17.88
N CYS A 111 -31.97 -18.31 17.59
CA CYS A 111 -33.02 -17.56 18.27
C CYS A 111 -32.73 -17.59 19.77
N GLY A 112 -32.80 -16.46 20.45
CA GLY A 112 -32.61 -16.42 21.88
C GLY A 112 -32.52 -15.00 22.41
N TYR A 113 -33.68 -14.38 22.55
CA TYR A 113 -33.95 -13.18 23.32
C TYR A 113 -33.07 -13.10 24.57
N ALA A 114 -32.55 -11.91 24.83
CA ALA A 114 -31.79 -11.57 26.03
C ALA A 114 -32.50 -12.05 27.30
N THR A 115 -31.85 -12.91 28.08
CA THR A 115 -32.12 -12.98 29.52
C THR A 115 -31.16 -12.05 30.23
N VAL A 116 -31.61 -10.82 30.46
CA VAL A 116 -31.06 -9.97 31.53
C VAL A 116 -31.45 -10.61 32.85
N THR A 117 -30.46 -11.03 33.63
CA THR A 117 -30.62 -11.36 35.04
C THR A 117 -30.37 -10.08 35.84
N CYS A 118 -31.40 -9.60 36.54
CA CYS A 118 -31.28 -8.59 37.59
C CYS A 118 -31.31 -9.31 38.94
N GLY A 119 -30.32 -8.99 39.78
CA GLY A 119 -30.40 -9.17 41.24
C GLY A 119 -31.07 -7.99 41.92
#